data_AF-A0AAJ0C0L0-F1
#
_entry.id   AF-A0AAJ0C0L0-F1
#
_cell.length_a   1.000
_cell.length_b   1.000
_cell.length_c   1.000
_cell.angle_alpha   90.00
_cell.angle_beta   90.00
_cell.angle_gamma   90.00
#
_symmetry.space_group_name_H-M   'P 1'
#
loop_
_entity.id
_entity.type
_entity.pdbx_description
1 polymer ?
#
loop_
_entity_poly.entity_id
_entity_poly.type
_entity_poly.pdbx_seq_one_letter_code
_entity_poly.pdbx_strand_id
1 'polypeptide(L)'
;MLTIRSFLALPLLPLLALLLPLVSADPVPGLLPKIPILDALLALGASPPPPILRTTHPSPQCAAINQGQLMCCRATVAGDIQLVVWLAELYGYNLNPNDINGLNCDTNIDTCPGVKVCCQVTGLTPLLALWCHDYP
;
A
#
# COMPACT_ATOMS: atom_id res chain seq x y z
N MET A 1 -51.89 38.40 -36.98
CA MET A 1 -51.29 39.66 -36.47
C MET A 1 -50.08 39.29 -35.61
N LEU A 2 -48.94 39.87 -35.95
CA LEU A 2 -47.63 39.74 -35.30
C LEU A 2 -47.62 40.57 -33.99
N THR A 3 -46.99 40.09 -32.91
CA THR A 3 -45.93 40.85 -32.21
C THR A 3 -45.23 40.04 -31.12
N ILE A 4 -43.90 40.09 -31.21
CA ILE A 4 -42.86 39.55 -30.32
C ILE A 4 -42.60 40.54 -29.18
N ARG A 5 -42.41 40.06 -27.94
CA ARG A 5 -41.50 40.62 -26.90
C ARG A 5 -41.13 39.48 -25.93
N SER A 6 -39.92 38.90 -26.00
CA SER A 6 -38.62 39.40 -25.48
C SER A 6 -38.37 39.08 -24.01
N PHE A 7 -37.52 38.06 -23.82
CA PHE A 7 -36.42 37.89 -22.86
C PHE A 7 -36.66 38.06 -21.35
N LEU A 8 -36.51 36.95 -20.62
CA LEU A 8 -35.73 36.87 -19.38
C LEU A 8 -35.20 35.43 -19.24
N ALA A 9 -34.17 35.11 -20.02
CA ALA A 9 -33.37 33.90 -19.80
C ALA A 9 -32.42 34.20 -18.64
N LEU A 10 -32.70 33.61 -17.47
CA LEU A 10 -31.79 33.58 -16.33
C LEU A 10 -30.47 32.91 -16.76
N PRO A 11 -29.29 33.52 -16.52
CA PRO A 11 -28.03 32.88 -16.87
C PRO A 11 -27.73 31.82 -15.80
N LEU A 12 -28.01 30.56 -16.10
CA LEU A 12 -27.69 29.39 -15.27
C LEU A 12 -26.19 29.02 -15.32
N LEU A 13 -25.32 30.01 -15.54
CA LEU A 13 -23.97 29.82 -16.06
C LEU A 13 -22.77 30.00 -15.10
N PRO A 14 -22.87 30.36 -13.80
CA PRO A 14 -21.64 30.46 -13.01
C PRO A 14 -21.23 29.13 -12.35
N LEU A 15 -22.11 28.12 -12.25
CA LEU A 15 -21.78 26.90 -11.48
C LEU A 15 -21.00 25.85 -12.29
N LEU A 16 -21.04 25.90 -13.63
CA LEU A 16 -20.29 24.98 -14.48
C LEU A 16 -18.79 25.33 -14.57
N ALA A 17 -18.39 26.51 -14.11
CA ALA A 17 -16.98 26.94 -14.08
C ALA A 17 -16.19 26.36 -12.89
N LEU A 18 -16.86 25.71 -11.92
CA LEU A 18 -16.22 24.94 -10.85
C LEU A 18 -15.83 23.52 -11.27
N LEU A 19 -16.22 23.08 -12.48
CA LEU A 19 -15.76 21.87 -13.14
C LEU A 19 -14.53 22.15 -14.02
N LEU A 20 -13.65 23.07 -13.58
CA LEU A 20 -12.28 23.07 -14.08
C LEU A 20 -11.75 21.65 -13.90
N PRO A 21 -11.28 20.99 -14.96
CA PRO A 21 -10.55 19.76 -14.75
C PRO A 21 -9.41 20.14 -13.80
N LEU A 22 -9.24 19.37 -12.73
CA LEU A 22 -7.90 19.10 -12.26
C LEU A 22 -7.16 18.65 -13.52
N VAL A 23 -6.50 19.60 -14.18
CA VAL A 23 -5.43 19.30 -15.11
C VAL A 23 -4.54 18.41 -14.28
N SER A 24 -4.65 17.11 -14.58
CA SER A 24 -3.68 16.12 -14.22
C SER A 24 -2.36 16.77 -14.60
N ALA A 25 -1.61 17.22 -13.59
CA ALA A 25 -0.20 17.39 -13.79
C ALA A 25 0.27 15.96 -14.08
N ASP A 26 0.30 15.60 -15.37
CA ASP A 26 0.97 14.38 -15.79
C ASP A 26 2.35 14.46 -15.15
N PRO A 27 2.70 13.52 -14.24
CA PRO A 27 3.99 13.57 -13.60
C PRO A 27 5.02 13.51 -14.72
N VAL A 28 5.74 14.61 -14.95
CA VAL A 28 6.76 14.69 -16.00
C VAL A 28 7.74 13.56 -15.72
N PRO A 29 7.81 12.52 -16.56
CA PRO A 29 8.71 11.41 -16.32
C PRO A 29 10.15 11.94 -16.39
N GLY A 30 10.87 11.89 -15.27
CA GLY A 30 12.30 12.18 -15.24
C GLY A 30 12.75 13.45 -14.52
N LEU A 31 11.91 14.10 -13.70
CA LEU A 31 12.39 15.18 -12.82
C LEU A 31 13.06 14.68 -11.52
N LEU A 32 12.93 13.39 -11.23
CA LEU A 32 13.61 12.74 -10.12
C LEU A 32 14.86 12.02 -10.67
N PRO A 33 16.04 12.16 -10.04
CA PRO A 33 17.15 11.28 -10.36
C PRO A 33 16.65 9.83 -10.24
N LYS A 34 16.96 8.99 -11.23
CA LYS A 34 16.68 7.53 -11.19
C LYS A 34 17.52 6.91 -10.09
N ILE A 35 17.09 7.10 -8.86
CA ILE A 35 17.63 6.44 -7.70
C ILE A 35 16.82 5.14 -7.61
N PRO A 36 17.43 3.97 -7.86
CA PRO A 36 16.71 2.70 -7.93
C PRO A 36 15.93 2.39 -6.64
N ILE A 37 16.34 2.97 -5.52
CA ILE A 37 15.65 2.87 -4.23
C ILE A 37 14.34 3.67 -4.23
N LEU A 38 14.32 4.89 -4.80
CA LEU A 38 13.11 5.72 -4.82
C LEU A 38 12.02 5.09 -5.69
N ASP A 39 12.40 4.56 -6.85
CA ASP A 39 11.49 3.82 -7.74
C ASP A 39 10.97 2.55 -7.05
N ALA A 40 11.82 1.84 -6.31
CA ALA A 40 11.41 0.67 -5.54
C ALA A 40 10.46 1.03 -4.38
N LEU A 41 10.69 2.15 -3.68
CA LEU A 41 9.78 2.63 -2.63
C LEU A 41 8.41 3.01 -3.20
N LEU A 42 8.37 3.69 -4.35
CA LEU A 42 7.13 4.02 -5.04
C LEU A 42 6.39 2.77 -5.54
N ALA A 43 7.11 1.69 -5.82
CA ALA A 43 6.56 0.41 -6.26
C ALA A 43 6.22 -0.56 -5.11
N LEU A 44 6.26 -0.13 -3.84
CA LEU A 44 5.97 -1.02 -2.68
C LEU A 44 4.55 -1.59 -2.66
N GLY A 45 3.59 -0.92 -3.31
CA GLY A 45 2.23 -1.42 -3.49
C GLY A 45 2.06 -2.41 -4.65
N ALA A 46 3.12 -2.68 -5.43
CA ALA A 46 3.06 -3.61 -6.56
C ALA A 46 3.25 -5.07 -6.10
N SER A 47 2.50 -5.99 -6.71
CA SER A 47 2.65 -7.44 -6.52
C SER A 47 3.36 -8.08 -7.71
N PRO A 48 4.47 -8.83 -7.53
CA PRO A 48 5.21 -9.03 -6.27
C PRO A 48 6.04 -7.78 -5.88
N PRO A 49 6.47 -7.67 -4.61
CA PRO A 49 7.26 -6.53 -4.17
C PRO A 49 8.60 -6.42 -4.92
N PRO A 50 9.18 -5.20 -5.04
CA PRO A 50 10.41 -4.97 -5.77
C PRO A 50 11.57 -5.85 -5.29
N PRO A 51 12.28 -6.57 -6.18
CA PRO A 51 13.33 -7.52 -5.81
C PRO A 51 14.43 -6.94 -4.92
N ILE A 52 14.77 -5.66 -5.12
CA ILE A 52 15.81 -4.97 -4.34
C ILE A 52 15.46 -4.79 -2.85
N LEU A 53 14.17 -4.80 -2.51
CA LEU A 53 13.70 -4.66 -1.13
C LEU A 53 13.37 -6.02 -0.49
N ARG A 54 13.34 -7.09 -1.28
CA ARG A 54 13.00 -8.43 -0.81
C ARG A 54 14.13 -9.00 0.04
N THR A 55 13.77 -9.89 0.96
CA THR A 55 14.76 -10.63 1.74
C THR A 55 15.64 -11.50 0.82
N THR A 56 16.94 -11.50 1.10
CA THR A 56 17.92 -12.43 0.54
C THR A 56 18.19 -13.62 1.45
N HIS A 57 17.55 -13.66 2.62
CA HIS A 57 17.75 -14.68 3.66
C HIS A 57 16.39 -15.27 4.08
N PRO A 58 15.69 -15.99 3.19
CA PRO A 58 14.45 -16.67 3.55
C PRO A 58 14.72 -17.69 4.65
N SER A 59 13.79 -17.81 5.58
CA SER A 59 13.92 -18.70 6.74
C SER A 59 13.13 -20.00 6.52
N PRO A 60 13.62 -21.17 6.99
CA PRO A 60 12.90 -22.43 6.88
C PRO A 60 11.48 -22.38 7.46
N GLN A 61 11.30 -21.64 8.55
CA GLN A 61 10.03 -21.43 9.24
C GLN A 61 8.96 -20.78 8.34
N CYS A 62 9.39 -19.91 7.42
CA CYS A 62 8.51 -19.17 6.53
C CYS A 62 8.38 -19.79 5.14
N ALA A 63 9.03 -20.93 4.87
CA ALA A 63 8.99 -21.58 3.57
C ALA A 63 7.55 -21.96 3.17
N ALA A 64 6.79 -22.59 4.06
CA ALA A 64 5.40 -22.96 3.76
C ALA A 64 4.41 -21.79 3.80
N ILE A 65 4.82 -20.61 4.29
CA ILE A 65 3.94 -19.46 4.52
C ILE A 65 4.02 -18.51 3.32
N ASN A 66 5.16 -17.88 3.11
CA ASN A 66 5.33 -16.90 2.04
C ASN A 66 6.76 -16.84 1.47
N GLN A 67 7.61 -17.82 1.77
CA GLN A 67 9.02 -17.84 1.35
C GLN A 67 9.79 -16.60 1.85
N GLY A 68 9.30 -15.95 2.90
CA GLY A 68 9.91 -14.79 3.52
C GLY A 68 10.97 -15.16 4.55
N GLN A 69 11.38 -14.14 5.30
CA GLN A 69 12.27 -14.26 6.44
C GLN A 69 11.46 -14.14 7.73
N LEU A 70 11.73 -15.01 8.70
CA LEU A 70 11.18 -14.90 10.04
C LEU A 70 11.82 -13.71 10.75
N MET A 71 10.98 -12.80 11.22
CA MET A 71 11.36 -11.55 11.86
C MET A 71 10.65 -11.44 13.22
N CYS A 72 11.30 -10.80 14.18
CA CYS A 72 10.70 -10.35 15.43
C CYS A 72 10.38 -8.86 15.33
N CYS A 73 9.10 -8.49 15.31
CA CYS A 73 8.65 -7.11 15.20
C CYS A 73 8.04 -6.62 16.51
N ARG A 74 8.27 -5.36 16.89
CA ARG A 74 7.68 -4.81 18.12
C ARG A 74 6.18 -4.57 17.99
N ALA A 75 5.70 -4.29 16.79
CA ALA A 75 4.28 -4.18 16.47
C ALA A 75 4.03 -4.59 15.02
N THR A 76 2.78 -4.85 14.70
CA THR A 76 2.29 -5.06 13.33
C THR A 76 1.15 -4.09 13.04
N VAL A 77 0.99 -3.73 11.78
CA VAL A 77 -0.15 -2.98 11.27
C VAL A 77 -0.66 -3.67 10.02
N ALA A 78 -1.98 -3.79 9.89
CA ALA A 78 -2.59 -4.25 8.66
C ALA A 78 -2.33 -3.23 7.54
N GLY A 79 -1.96 -3.73 6.37
CA GLY A 79 -1.81 -2.97 5.13
C GLY A 79 -3.14 -2.74 4.43
N ASP A 80 -4.15 -3.54 4.76
CA ASP A 80 -5.52 -3.37 4.29
C ASP A 80 -6.29 -2.35 5.15
N ILE A 81 -7.25 -1.67 4.51
CA ILE A 81 -8.17 -0.76 5.20
C ILE A 81 -9.07 -1.61 6.11
N GLN A 82 -9.19 -1.24 7.39
CA GLN A 82 -9.97 -2.00 8.39
C GLN A 82 -11.41 -2.29 7.96
N LEU A 83 -12.04 -1.38 7.20
CA LEU A 83 -13.36 -1.63 6.61
C LEU A 83 -13.38 -2.83 5.65
N VAL A 84 -12.32 -3.00 4.85
CA VAL A 84 -12.18 -4.12 3.90
C VAL A 84 -11.93 -5.43 4.63
N VAL A 85 -11.18 -5.41 5.73
CA VAL A 85 -11.01 -6.55 6.65
C VAL A 85 -12.35 -6.97 7.24
N TRP A 86 -13.10 -6.02 7.80
CA TRP A 86 -14.43 -6.30 8.35
C TRP A 86 -15.42 -6.84 7.30
N LEU A 87 -15.41 -6.29 6.08
CA LEU A 87 -16.22 -6.82 4.98
C LEU A 87 -15.79 -8.23 4.55
N ALA A 88 -14.49 -8.53 4.59
CA ALA A 88 -13.97 -9.85 4.29
C ALA A 88 -14.48 -10.89 5.29
N GLU A 89 -14.47 -10.55 6.57
CA GLU A 89 -15.05 -11.39 7.64
C GLU A 89 -16.55 -11.57 7.47
N LEU A 90 -17.29 -10.50 7.15
CA LEU A 90 -18.75 -10.54 7.01
C LEU A 90 -19.21 -11.36 5.80
N TYR A 91 -18.52 -11.23 4.67
CA TYR A 91 -18.90 -11.86 3.39
C TYR A 91 -18.11 -13.12 3.05
N GLY A 92 -17.13 -13.49 3.88
CA GLY A 92 -16.37 -14.75 3.76
C GLY A 92 -15.44 -14.80 2.55
N TYR A 93 -14.90 -13.66 2.10
CA TYR A 93 -13.84 -13.65 1.09
C TYR A 93 -12.46 -13.54 1.74
N ASN A 94 -11.46 -14.17 1.14
CA ASN A 94 -10.09 -14.15 1.67
C ASN A 94 -9.36 -12.90 1.19
N LEU A 95 -8.73 -12.19 2.13
CA LEU A 95 -7.76 -11.13 1.81
C LEU A 95 -6.41 -11.73 1.43
N ASN A 96 -5.55 -10.90 0.83
CA ASN A 96 -4.16 -11.30 0.62
C ASN A 96 -3.53 -11.51 2.00
N PRO A 97 -3.02 -12.70 2.33
CA PRO A 97 -2.53 -12.94 3.67
C PRO A 97 -1.11 -12.37 3.89
N ASN A 98 -0.50 -11.76 2.87
CA ASN A 98 0.71 -10.94 2.99
C ASN A 98 0.36 -9.46 3.16
N ASP A 99 -0.68 -9.14 3.92
CA ASP A 99 -1.15 -7.77 4.15
C ASP A 99 -0.56 -7.15 5.42
N ILE A 100 0.20 -7.89 6.23
CA ILE A 100 0.74 -7.36 7.48
C ILE A 100 2.04 -6.58 7.22
N ASN A 101 2.23 -5.48 7.94
CA ASN A 101 3.48 -4.73 7.96
C ASN A 101 4.05 -4.74 9.39
N GLY A 102 5.30 -5.16 9.53
CA GLY A 102 6.02 -5.19 10.80
C GLY A 102 6.74 -3.87 11.07
N LEU A 103 6.67 -3.39 12.32
CA LEU A 103 7.33 -2.18 12.79
C LEU A 103 8.45 -2.53 13.77
N ASN A 104 9.60 -1.87 13.59
CA ASN A 104 10.78 -2.06 14.43
C ASN A 104 11.16 -3.55 14.56
N CYS A 105 11.55 -4.15 13.44
CA CYS A 105 11.80 -5.57 13.31
C CYS A 105 13.29 -5.90 13.33
N ASP A 106 13.61 -7.02 13.95
CA ASP A 106 14.96 -7.60 14.00
C ASP A 106 14.90 -9.13 13.78
N THR A 107 16.05 -9.78 13.75
CA THR A 107 16.17 -11.24 13.58
C THR A 107 16.41 -11.98 14.89
N ASN A 108 16.22 -11.32 16.05
CA ASN A 108 16.37 -11.96 17.35
C ASN A 108 15.08 -12.70 17.74
N ILE A 109 14.96 -13.91 17.21
CA ILE A 109 13.75 -14.73 17.35
C ILE A 109 13.63 -15.37 18.74
N ASP A 110 14.75 -15.69 19.39
CA ASP A 110 14.75 -16.46 20.65
C ASP A 110 14.24 -15.64 21.82
N THR A 111 14.58 -14.35 21.87
CA THR A 111 14.12 -13.43 22.93
C THR A 111 13.12 -12.40 22.42
N CYS A 112 12.31 -12.77 21.42
CA CYS A 112 11.43 -11.83 20.74
C CYS A 112 10.41 -11.20 21.72
N PRO A 113 10.51 -9.91 22.06
CA PRO A 113 9.60 -9.27 23.01
C PRO A 113 8.28 -8.81 22.36
N GLY A 114 8.13 -9.03 21.06
CA GLY A 114 6.95 -8.65 20.29
C GLY A 114 6.36 -9.85 19.55
N VAL A 115 6.02 -9.65 18.28
CA VAL A 115 5.38 -10.67 17.44
C VAL A 115 6.35 -11.24 16.42
N LYS A 116 6.29 -12.55 16.22
CA LYS A 116 7.03 -13.23 15.16
C LYS A 116 6.18 -13.22 13.90
N VAL A 117 6.76 -12.80 12.78
CA VAL A 117 6.07 -12.72 11.49
C VAL A 117 7.00 -13.12 10.35
N CYS A 118 6.44 -13.65 9.28
CA CYS A 118 7.17 -14.02 8.07
C CYS A 118 7.07 -12.90 7.03
N CYS A 119 8.16 -12.21 6.72
CA CYS A 119 8.12 -11.03 5.83
C CYS A 119 8.92 -11.24 4.54
N GLN A 120 8.33 -10.89 3.39
CA GLN A 120 9.02 -10.94 2.09
C GLN A 120 9.91 -9.72 1.83
N VAL A 121 9.61 -8.57 2.44
CA VAL A 121 10.35 -7.32 2.28
C VAL A 121 11.06 -6.96 3.58
N THR A 122 12.38 -7.10 3.60
CA THR A 122 13.22 -6.79 4.78
C THR A 122 14.29 -5.74 4.49
N GLY A 123 14.41 -5.23 3.27
CA GLY A 123 15.37 -4.19 2.90
C GLY A 123 15.14 -2.83 3.59
N LEU A 124 14.01 -2.65 4.29
CA LEU A 124 13.64 -1.45 5.04
C LEU A 124 13.80 -1.64 6.57
N THR A 125 14.32 -2.79 6.99
CA THR A 125 14.61 -3.07 8.40
C THR A 125 15.79 -2.22 8.90
N PRO A 126 15.85 -1.88 10.20
CA PRO A 126 14.96 -2.35 11.28
C PRO A 126 13.62 -1.62 11.34
N LEU A 127 13.46 -0.47 10.67
CA LEU A 127 12.27 0.37 10.86
C LEU A 127 10.98 -0.33 10.40
N LEU A 128 11.03 -0.98 9.24
CA LEU A 128 9.84 -1.49 8.57
C LEU A 128 10.14 -2.82 7.88
N ALA A 129 9.25 -3.79 8.07
CA ALA A 129 9.17 -5.00 7.25
C ALA A 129 7.78 -5.04 6.61
N LEU A 130 7.71 -5.40 5.33
CA LEU A 130 6.46 -5.35 4.57
C LEU A 130 6.15 -6.72 3.98
N TRP A 131 4.92 -6.88 3.50
CA TRP A 131 4.47 -8.13 2.89
C TRP A 131 4.66 -9.29 3.86
N CYS A 132 4.23 -9.06 5.09
CA CYS A 132 4.32 -10.01 6.17
C CYS A 132 3.05 -10.83 6.30
N HIS A 133 3.22 -12.03 6.81
CA HIS A 133 2.16 -12.96 7.15
C HIS A 133 2.40 -13.44 8.58
N ASP A 134 1.32 -13.71 9.32
CA ASP A 134 1.41 -14.29 10.65
C ASP A 134 2.22 -15.59 10.66
N TYR A 135 3.04 -15.76 11.70
CA TYR A 135 3.75 -17.00 11.99
C TYR A 135 2.99 -17.77 13.08
N PRO A 136 2.66 -19.06 12.87
CA PRO A 136 1.85 -19.86 13.80
C PRO A 136 2.54 -20.20 15.13
#